data_AF-A0A961SUD5-F1
#
_entry.id   AF-A0A961SUD5-F1
#
_cell.length_a   1.000
_cell.length_b   1.000
_cell.length_c   1.000
_cell.angle_alpha   90.00
_cell.angle_beta   90.00
_cell.angle_gamma   90.00
#
_symmetry.space_group_name_H-M   'P 1'
#
loop_
_entity.id
_entity.type
_entity.pdbx_description
1 polymer ?
#
loop_
_entity_poly.entity_id
_entity_poly.type
_entity_poly.pdbx_seq_one_letter_code
_entity_poly.pdbx_strand_id
1 'polypeptide(L)'
;MKTLFLAGVAAFALLAGAAGAADLEFKPGEDSRFNWASYEEYKNSHQDLKGQTLTIFGPWRGDDETLALAMLSYFQEATGINVKYSSSENYEQQIVIDTQAGSPPDIAVLPQPGLLQDLASKGFLVDLGQKHADWMKENYAAGDSWVKLGTYKDKDGAEKFFAFPYKADLKSLVWYSPDNFEDAGYEVPKTMEELKALTEKIAADGAKPWCIGLGSGGATGWPATDWVEDMMLRTQSPDVYDKWVTNAIPFDDPAVVAAIEEFGWFARNDKFVDGGAQAVASTDFRDSPKGLFTSPPKCYMHRQASFIPSF
;
A
#
# COMPACT_ATOMS: atom_id res chain seq x y z
N MET A 1 -19.99 41.41 -32.52
CA MET A 1 -19.80 39.95 -32.37
C MET A 1 -18.51 39.51 -31.66
N LYS A 2 -17.49 40.37 -31.44
CA LYS A 2 -16.26 39.99 -30.70
C LYS A 2 -16.25 40.32 -29.20
N THR A 3 -17.12 41.21 -28.73
CA THR A 3 -17.23 41.58 -27.30
C THR A 3 -18.11 40.62 -26.48
N LEU A 4 -18.98 39.84 -27.12
CA LEU A 4 -19.81 38.82 -26.46
C LEU A 4 -19.07 37.50 -26.18
N PHE A 5 -17.93 37.25 -26.84
CA PHE A 5 -17.14 36.03 -26.63
C PHE A 5 -16.16 36.12 -25.45
N LEU A 6 -15.76 37.33 -25.03
CA LEU A 6 -14.84 37.52 -23.90
C LEU A 6 -15.55 37.48 -22.53
N ALA A 7 -16.85 37.81 -22.48
CA ALA A 7 -17.64 37.71 -21.24
C ALA A 7 -17.97 36.25 -20.87
N GLY A 8 -18.10 35.36 -21.86
CA GLY A 8 -18.38 33.94 -21.62
C GLY A 8 -17.19 33.15 -21.04
N VAL A 9 -15.97 33.51 -21.40
CA VAL A 9 -14.75 32.83 -20.90
C VAL A 9 -14.40 33.28 -19.48
N ALA A 10 -14.66 34.55 -19.12
CA ALA A 10 -14.48 35.02 -17.75
C ALA A 10 -15.51 34.42 -16.77
N ALA A 11 -16.74 34.14 -17.22
CA ALA A 11 -17.77 33.50 -16.40
C ALA A 11 -17.50 32.00 -16.16
N PHE A 12 -16.89 31.30 -17.12
CA PHE A 12 -16.46 29.91 -16.92
C PHE A 12 -15.23 29.78 -16.00
N ALA A 13 -14.35 30.79 -15.96
CA ALA A 13 -13.22 30.82 -15.04
C ALA A 13 -13.61 31.11 -13.57
N LEU A 14 -14.80 31.67 -13.33
CA LEU A 14 -15.32 31.95 -11.98
C LEU A 14 -16.20 30.84 -11.39
N LEU A 15 -16.52 29.80 -12.18
CA LEU A 15 -17.24 28.61 -11.70
C LEU A 15 -16.31 27.45 -11.31
N ALA A 16 -15.00 27.60 -11.48
CA ALA A 16 -14.00 26.68 -10.94
C ALA A 16 -13.60 27.00 -9.47
N GLY A 17 -14.24 28.00 -8.85
CA GLY A 17 -13.86 28.56 -7.55
C GLY A 17 -14.70 28.12 -6.34
N ALA A 18 -15.62 27.17 -6.51
CA ALA A 18 -16.32 26.54 -5.39
C ALA A 18 -16.48 25.06 -5.70
N ALA A 19 -15.45 24.28 -5.39
CA ALA A 19 -15.67 22.87 -5.08
C ALA A 19 -16.61 22.86 -3.87
N GLY A 20 -17.91 22.74 -4.14
CA GLY A 20 -18.90 22.51 -3.10
C GLY A 20 -18.44 21.29 -2.31
N ALA A 21 -18.51 21.40 -0.98
CA ALA A 21 -18.26 20.30 -0.07
C ALA A 21 -18.88 19.03 -0.67
N ALA A 22 -18.04 18.03 -0.97
CA ALA A 22 -18.55 16.71 -1.31
C ALA A 22 -19.46 16.30 -0.14
N ASP A 23 -20.71 15.95 -0.44
CA ASP A 23 -21.63 15.47 0.60
C ASP A 23 -20.94 14.33 1.34
N LEU A 24 -20.69 14.51 2.64
CA LEU A 24 -20.08 13.50 3.48
C LEU A 24 -20.98 12.25 3.47
N GLU A 25 -20.37 11.08 3.29
CA GLU A 25 -21.10 9.80 3.23
C GLU A 25 -21.98 9.57 4.47
N PHE A 26 -21.49 9.98 5.64
CA PHE A 26 -22.22 10.07 6.89
C PHE A 26 -22.12 11.51 7.41
N LYS A 27 -23.24 12.19 7.65
CA LYS A 27 -23.15 13.57 8.16
C LYS A 27 -22.74 13.56 9.63
N PRO A 28 -22.00 14.57 10.12
CA PRO A 28 -21.69 14.68 11.53
C PRO A 28 -22.94 14.58 12.42
N GLY A 29 -22.92 13.63 13.34
CA GLY A 29 -24.06 13.29 14.22
C GLY A 29 -24.94 12.14 13.72
N GLU A 30 -24.76 11.66 12.50
CA GLU A 30 -25.43 10.46 11.96
C GLU A 30 -24.60 9.20 12.23
N ASP A 31 -25.26 8.05 12.40
CA ASP A 31 -24.59 6.76 12.69
C ASP A 31 -23.77 6.73 13.99
N SER A 32 -24.24 5.94 14.96
CA SER A 32 -23.66 5.87 16.31
C SER A 32 -22.34 5.09 16.37
N ARG A 33 -21.86 4.51 15.26
CA ARG A 33 -20.56 3.83 15.20
C ARG A 33 -19.39 4.81 15.21
N PHE A 34 -19.62 6.08 14.88
CA PHE A 34 -18.59 7.11 14.86
C PHE A 34 -18.54 7.92 16.15
N ASN A 35 -17.35 8.40 16.51
CA ASN A 35 -17.16 9.29 17.65
C ASN A 35 -17.26 10.76 17.23
N TRP A 36 -18.50 11.24 17.08
CA TRP A 36 -18.77 12.62 16.68
C TRP A 36 -18.35 13.67 17.71
N ALA A 37 -18.25 13.29 18.99
CA ALA A 37 -17.76 14.20 20.02
C ALA A 37 -16.29 14.59 19.75
N SER A 38 -15.44 13.61 19.41
CA SER A 38 -14.04 13.87 19.03
C SER A 38 -13.94 14.67 17.73
N TYR A 39 -14.83 14.44 16.77
CA TYR A 39 -14.89 15.25 15.54
C TYR A 39 -15.20 16.74 15.84
N GLU A 40 -16.22 17.01 16.65
CA GLU A 40 -16.59 18.38 17.01
C GLU A 40 -15.52 19.06 17.89
N GLU A 41 -14.88 18.33 18.81
CA GLU A 41 -13.73 18.84 19.56
C GLU A 41 -12.58 19.23 18.64
N TYR A 42 -12.24 18.38 17.67
CA TYR A 42 -11.19 18.65 16.69
C TYR A 42 -11.52 19.87 15.84
N LYS A 43 -12.73 19.93 15.29
CA LYS A 43 -13.26 21.08 14.54
C LYS A 43 -13.14 22.38 15.33
N ASN A 44 -13.61 22.40 16.58
CA ASN A 44 -13.59 23.62 17.40
C ASN A 44 -12.18 24.08 17.80
N SER A 45 -11.21 23.16 17.83
CA SER A 45 -9.82 23.46 18.22
C SER A 45 -8.89 23.85 17.05
N HIS A 46 -9.30 23.66 15.79
CA HIS A 46 -8.44 23.82 14.61
C HIS A 46 -9.05 24.77 13.54
N GLN A 47 -9.77 25.80 13.96
CA GLN A 47 -10.35 26.81 13.06
C GLN A 47 -9.29 27.70 12.40
N ASP A 48 -8.06 27.70 12.90
CA ASP A 48 -6.90 28.41 12.36
C ASP A 48 -6.41 27.84 11.01
N LEU A 49 -6.80 26.61 10.66
CA LEU A 49 -6.46 25.98 9.39
C LEU A 49 -7.33 26.45 8.22
N LYS A 50 -8.40 27.21 8.48
CA LYS A 50 -9.38 27.62 7.47
C LYS A 50 -8.73 28.42 6.34
N GLY A 51 -8.91 27.97 5.10
CA GLY A 51 -8.38 28.60 3.90
C GLY A 51 -6.89 28.31 3.63
N GLN A 52 -6.20 27.59 4.51
CA GLN A 52 -4.87 27.07 4.21
C GLN A 52 -4.96 25.94 3.18
N THR A 53 -3.85 25.63 2.50
CA THR A 53 -3.77 24.50 1.57
C THR A 53 -2.79 23.47 2.12
N LEU A 54 -3.21 22.21 2.11
CA LEU A 54 -2.38 21.05 2.44
C LEU A 54 -2.20 20.19 1.20
N THR A 55 -0.96 19.95 0.80
CA THR A 55 -0.62 19.06 -0.31
C THR A 55 -0.24 17.68 0.22
N ILE A 56 -0.90 16.65 -0.31
CA ILE A 56 -0.66 15.26 0.07
C ILE A 56 -0.27 14.49 -1.19
N PHE A 57 0.81 13.73 -1.11
CA PHE A 57 1.25 12.82 -2.16
C PHE A 57 1.27 11.38 -1.63
N GLY A 58 0.73 10.43 -2.38
CA GLY A 58 0.69 9.05 -1.91
C GLY A 58 0.40 7.99 -2.97
N PRO A 59 0.22 6.73 -2.54
CA PRO A 59 0.13 5.58 -3.45
C PRO A 59 -1.31 5.29 -3.92
N TRP A 60 -2.32 5.94 -3.34
CA TRP A 60 -3.73 5.67 -3.62
C TRP A 60 -4.13 6.16 -5.00
N ARG A 61 -4.74 5.28 -5.78
CA ARG A 61 -5.24 5.54 -7.14
C ARG A 61 -6.55 4.78 -7.32
N GLY A 62 -7.43 5.28 -8.18
CA GLY A 62 -8.71 4.62 -8.47
C GLY A 62 -9.61 4.55 -7.24
N ASP A 63 -10.10 3.36 -6.89
CA ASP A 63 -11.03 3.18 -5.77
C ASP A 63 -10.39 3.52 -4.42
N ASP A 64 -9.10 3.19 -4.23
CA ASP A 64 -8.36 3.57 -3.02
C ASP A 64 -8.26 5.10 -2.87
N GLU A 65 -8.07 5.83 -3.97
CA GLU A 65 -8.05 7.31 -3.95
C GLU A 65 -9.42 7.86 -3.58
N THR A 66 -10.50 7.26 -4.11
CA THR A 66 -11.87 7.63 -3.76
C THR A 66 -12.13 7.46 -2.26
N LEU A 67 -11.72 6.33 -1.69
CA LEU A 67 -11.86 6.06 -0.24
C LEU A 67 -11.00 7.01 0.60
N ALA A 68 -9.76 7.29 0.19
CA ALA A 68 -8.88 8.23 0.89
C ALA A 68 -9.45 9.66 0.88
N LEU A 69 -9.96 10.12 -0.26
CA LEU A 69 -10.59 11.43 -0.41
C LEU A 69 -11.88 11.54 0.39
N ALA A 70 -12.69 10.48 0.46
CA ALA A 70 -13.88 10.42 1.30
C ALA A 70 -13.55 10.55 2.81
N MET A 71 -12.41 10.02 3.25
CA MET A 71 -11.93 10.26 4.61
C MET A 71 -11.43 11.70 4.80
N LEU A 72 -10.62 12.20 3.86
CA LEU A 72 -10.04 13.54 3.92
C LEU A 72 -11.11 14.65 3.86
N SER A 73 -12.28 14.40 3.26
CA SER A 73 -13.37 15.38 3.23
C SER A 73 -13.90 15.70 4.62
N TYR A 74 -13.89 14.76 5.57
CA TYR A 74 -14.25 15.05 6.97
C TYR A 74 -13.26 16.02 7.61
N PHE A 75 -11.96 15.83 7.36
CA PHE A 75 -10.93 16.74 7.83
C PHE A 75 -11.09 18.14 7.20
N GLN A 76 -11.39 18.21 5.91
CA GLN A 76 -11.69 19.47 5.22
C GLN A 76 -12.92 20.18 5.78
N GLU A 77 -14.02 19.46 5.99
CA GLU A 77 -15.26 20.03 6.55
C GLU A 77 -15.05 20.52 7.99
N ALA A 78 -14.29 19.77 8.81
CA ALA A 78 -14.01 20.15 10.19
C ALA A 78 -13.18 21.45 10.28
N THR A 79 -12.20 21.61 9.40
CA THR A 79 -11.16 22.64 9.55
C THR A 79 -11.29 23.80 8.56
N GLY A 80 -12.00 23.59 7.45
CA GLY A 80 -12.03 24.51 6.31
C GLY A 80 -10.73 24.57 5.52
N ILE A 81 -9.82 23.60 5.69
CA ILE A 81 -8.57 23.48 4.92
C ILE A 81 -8.86 22.96 3.50
N ASN A 82 -8.04 23.38 2.55
CA ASN A 82 -8.07 22.86 1.18
C ASN A 82 -7.05 21.75 1.02
N VAL A 83 -7.48 20.49 0.95
CA VAL A 83 -6.58 19.36 0.70
C VAL A 83 -6.41 19.15 -0.80
N LYS A 84 -5.16 19.07 -1.25
CA LYS A 84 -4.78 18.71 -2.62
C LYS A 84 -4.05 17.38 -2.59
N TYR A 85 -4.75 16.32 -2.96
CA TYR A 85 -4.13 15.01 -3.13
C TYR A 85 -3.55 14.84 -4.54
N SER A 86 -2.45 14.13 -4.65
CA SER A 86 -1.88 13.70 -5.92
C SER A 86 -1.17 12.34 -5.77
N SER A 87 -1.03 11.63 -6.89
CA SER A 87 -0.40 10.31 -6.96
C SER A 87 0.33 10.10 -8.29
N SER A 88 1.21 9.09 -8.36
CA SER A 88 1.96 8.68 -9.54
C SER A 88 2.09 7.15 -9.58
N GLU A 89 2.23 6.56 -10.77
CA GLU A 89 2.61 5.13 -10.89
C GLU A 89 4.05 4.88 -10.44
N ASN A 90 4.90 5.91 -10.49
CA ASN A 90 6.30 5.88 -10.04
C ASN A 90 6.46 6.74 -8.78
N TYR A 91 5.53 6.67 -7.84
CA TYR A 91 5.46 7.63 -6.73
C TYR A 91 6.74 7.63 -5.87
N GLU A 92 7.38 6.47 -5.64
CA GLU A 92 8.63 6.40 -4.87
C GLU A 92 9.77 7.15 -5.54
N GLN A 93 9.86 7.07 -6.87
CA GLN A 93 10.87 7.81 -7.61
C GLN A 93 10.55 9.31 -7.62
N GLN A 94 9.27 9.64 -7.78
CA GLN A 94 8.81 11.03 -7.83
C GLN A 94 9.08 11.77 -6.51
N ILE A 95 8.82 11.15 -5.35
CA ILE A 95 9.07 11.83 -4.05
C ILE A 95 10.56 12.13 -3.84
N VAL A 96 11.46 11.26 -4.32
CA VAL A 96 12.91 11.50 -4.27
C VAL A 96 13.29 12.68 -5.18
N ILE A 97 12.70 12.77 -6.37
CA ILE A 97 12.92 13.89 -7.29
C ILE A 97 12.42 15.20 -6.68
N ASP A 98 11.19 15.22 -6.15
CA ASP A 98 10.55 16.43 -5.62
C ASP A 98 11.26 16.97 -4.39
N THR A 99 11.69 16.07 -3.48
CA THR A 99 12.48 16.45 -2.30
C THR A 99 13.85 17.03 -2.70
N GLN A 100 14.54 16.44 -3.69
CA GLN A 100 15.81 16.95 -4.19
C GLN A 100 15.67 18.27 -4.95
N ALA A 101 14.56 18.48 -5.66
CA ALA A 101 14.24 19.71 -6.35
C ALA A 101 13.81 20.85 -5.41
N GLY A 102 13.58 20.56 -4.13
CA GLY A 102 13.12 21.54 -3.14
C GLY A 102 11.62 21.88 -3.28
N SER A 103 10.84 20.99 -3.87
CA SER A 103 9.38 21.12 -4.03
C SER A 103 8.60 19.91 -3.52
N PRO A 104 8.88 19.40 -2.29
CA PRO A 104 8.12 18.27 -1.75
C PRO A 104 6.67 18.67 -1.43
N PRO A 105 5.75 17.69 -1.35
CA PRO A 105 4.44 17.89 -0.74
C PRO A 105 4.58 18.16 0.77
N ASP A 106 3.54 18.71 1.38
CA ASP A 106 3.48 18.89 2.84
C ASP A 106 3.46 17.55 3.58
N ILE A 107 2.73 16.56 3.03
CA ILE A 107 2.68 15.18 3.54
C ILE A 107 2.93 14.20 2.40
N ALA A 108 3.87 13.27 2.61
CA ALA A 108 4.07 12.12 1.74
C ALA A 108 3.68 10.83 2.47
N VAL A 109 2.83 10.02 1.85
CA VAL A 109 2.44 8.69 2.34
C VAL A 109 3.32 7.67 1.63
N LEU A 110 4.25 7.06 2.37
CA LEU A 110 5.21 6.09 1.84
C LEU A 110 5.09 4.76 2.60
N PRO A 111 4.93 3.61 1.91
CA PRO A 111 4.86 2.30 2.54
C PRO A 111 6.25 1.68 2.83
N GLN A 112 7.35 2.38 2.48
CA GLN A 112 8.71 1.85 2.55
C GLN A 112 9.52 2.52 3.67
N PRO A 113 9.71 1.85 4.83
CA PRO A 113 10.59 2.33 5.91
C PRO A 113 12.02 2.67 5.44
N GLY A 114 12.59 1.87 4.52
CA GLY A 114 13.93 2.13 3.98
C GLY A 114 14.04 3.44 3.19
N LEU A 115 13.00 3.81 2.43
CA LEU A 115 12.95 5.09 1.71
C LEU A 115 12.83 6.25 2.71
N LEU A 116 12.00 6.12 3.75
CA LEU A 116 11.90 7.11 4.82
C LEU A 116 13.25 7.31 5.53
N GLN A 117 13.96 6.22 5.83
CA GLN A 117 15.30 6.26 6.40
C GLN A 117 16.28 7.04 5.52
N ASP A 118 16.29 6.78 4.21
CA ASP A 118 17.14 7.48 3.25
C ASP A 118 16.82 8.99 3.21
N LEU A 119 15.54 9.36 3.12
CA LEU A 119 15.10 10.76 3.14
C LEU A 119 15.46 11.47 4.46
N ALA A 120 15.30 10.80 5.60
CA ALA A 120 15.71 11.33 6.91
C ALA A 120 17.22 11.60 6.96
N SER A 121 18.03 10.65 6.50
CA SER A 121 19.50 10.77 6.46
C SER A 121 20.00 11.90 5.56
N LYS A 122 19.16 12.32 4.59
CA LYS A 122 19.43 13.46 3.70
C LYS A 122 18.87 14.79 4.22
N GLY A 123 18.14 14.77 5.34
CA GLY A 123 17.53 15.96 5.94
C GLY A 123 16.27 16.44 5.21
N PHE A 124 15.59 15.55 4.48
CA PHE A 124 14.37 15.89 3.74
C PHE A 124 13.08 15.68 4.54
N LEU A 125 13.16 15.10 5.75
CA LEU A 125 12.01 14.89 6.63
C LEU A 125 12.03 15.83 7.84
N VAL A 126 10.85 16.19 8.31
CA VAL A 126 10.63 17.01 9.50
C VAL A 126 10.59 16.12 10.74
N ASP A 127 11.35 16.47 11.78
CA ASP A 127 11.25 15.81 13.09
C ASP A 127 9.89 16.11 13.72
N LEU A 128 9.09 15.05 13.93
CA LEU A 128 7.78 15.10 14.55
C LEU A 128 7.87 15.25 16.08
N GLY A 129 9.05 15.01 16.65
CA GLY A 129 9.36 15.22 18.05
C GLY A 129 8.87 14.10 18.99
N GLN A 130 9.48 14.07 20.18
CA GLN A 130 9.25 13.02 21.18
C GLN A 130 7.79 12.93 21.63
N LYS A 131 7.08 14.06 21.72
CA LYS A 131 5.66 14.09 22.11
C LYS A 131 4.80 13.18 21.20
N HIS A 132 5.10 13.15 19.90
CA HIS A 132 4.31 12.36 18.95
C HIS A 132 4.70 10.88 18.98
N ALA A 133 5.98 10.58 19.24
CA ALA A 133 6.45 9.23 19.52
C ALA A 133 5.79 8.67 20.80
N ASP A 134 5.75 9.44 21.89
CA ASP A 134 5.13 9.04 23.16
C ASP A 134 3.62 8.81 22.98
N TRP A 135 2.94 9.72 22.28
CA TRP A 135 1.52 9.54 21.98
C TRP A 135 1.27 8.24 21.21
N MET A 136 2.09 7.93 20.20
CA MET A 136 1.97 6.68 19.45
C MET A 136 2.22 5.46 20.35
N LYS A 137 3.25 5.50 21.20
CA LYS A 137 3.56 4.43 22.14
C LYS A 137 2.40 4.13 23.09
N GLU A 138 1.70 5.16 23.54
CA GLU A 138 0.57 5.04 24.48
C GLU A 138 -0.73 4.59 23.80
N ASN A 139 -0.95 4.97 22.53
CA ASN A 139 -2.23 4.77 21.86
C ASN A 139 -2.25 3.58 20.88
N TYR A 140 -1.09 3.08 20.45
CA TYR A 140 -1.00 1.97 19.49
C TYR A 140 -0.70 0.65 20.22
N ALA A 141 -1.38 -0.42 19.82
CA ALA A 141 -0.98 -1.77 20.24
C ALA A 141 0.45 -2.06 19.75
N ALA A 142 1.30 -2.66 20.59
CA ALA A 142 2.74 -2.84 20.31
C ALA A 142 3.53 -1.52 20.16
N GLY A 143 3.12 -0.46 20.86
CA GLY A 143 3.65 0.92 20.83
C GLY A 143 5.11 1.11 20.42
N ASP A 144 6.08 0.53 21.15
CA ASP A 144 7.51 0.70 20.83
C ASP A 144 7.89 0.21 19.43
N SER A 145 7.21 -0.82 18.91
CA SER A 145 7.44 -1.32 17.55
C SER A 145 7.00 -0.31 16.50
N TRP A 146 5.88 0.39 16.71
CA TRP A 146 5.41 1.43 15.80
C TRP A 146 6.29 2.67 15.84
N VAL A 147 6.72 3.09 17.03
CA VAL A 147 7.67 4.21 17.17
C VAL A 147 8.97 3.89 16.42
N LYS A 148 9.47 2.66 16.54
CA LYS A 148 10.68 2.22 15.82
C LYS A 148 10.53 2.32 14.30
N LEU A 149 9.37 1.99 13.74
CA LEU A 149 9.09 2.12 12.30
C LEU A 149 9.04 3.59 11.81
N GLY A 150 8.95 4.55 12.72
CA GLY A 150 9.03 5.98 12.40
C GLY A 150 10.33 6.65 12.80
N THR A 151 11.27 5.94 13.43
CA THR A 151 12.48 6.51 14.02
C THR A 151 13.71 6.21 13.18
N TYR A 152 14.42 7.24 12.74
CA TYR A 152 15.59 7.11 11.87
C TYR A 152 16.68 8.11 12.27
N LYS A 153 17.91 7.85 11.78
CA LYS A 153 19.01 8.81 11.89
C LYS A 153 18.82 9.94 10.89
N ASP A 154 18.98 11.17 11.37
CA ASP A 154 18.98 12.37 10.55
C ASP A 154 20.33 12.59 9.84
N LYS A 155 20.44 13.68 9.07
CA LYS A 155 21.68 14.07 8.38
C LYS A 155 22.89 14.32 9.29
N ASP A 156 22.65 14.56 10.57
CA ASP A 156 23.69 14.79 11.58
C ASP A 156 23.94 13.52 12.43
N GLY A 157 23.26 12.41 12.10
CA GLY A 157 23.38 11.11 12.75
C GLY A 157 22.54 10.94 14.02
N ALA A 158 21.69 11.90 14.37
CA ALA A 158 20.83 11.83 15.54
C ALA A 158 19.54 11.05 15.23
N GLU A 159 19.16 10.13 16.11
CA GLU A 159 17.89 9.40 15.98
C GLU A 159 16.71 10.27 16.38
N LYS A 160 15.72 10.41 15.49
CA LYS A 160 14.52 11.23 15.66
C LYS A 160 13.30 10.54 15.05
N PHE A 161 12.12 10.95 15.48
CA PHE A 161 10.85 10.40 15.01
C PHE A 161 10.35 11.21 13.81
N PHE A 162 10.38 10.62 12.62
CA PHE A 162 10.13 11.28 11.34
C PHE A 162 8.86 10.84 10.63
N ALA A 163 8.35 9.64 10.93
CA ALA A 163 7.20 9.09 10.24
C ALA A 163 6.13 8.63 11.23
N PHE A 164 4.87 8.83 10.86
CA PHE A 164 3.72 8.40 11.63
C PHE A 164 3.05 7.19 10.93
N PRO A 165 3.34 5.95 11.36
CA PRO A 165 2.57 4.80 10.91
C PRO A 165 1.10 4.93 11.28
N TYR A 166 0.20 4.78 10.30
CA TYR A 166 -1.26 4.86 10.51
C TYR A 166 -2.01 3.60 10.03
N LYS A 167 -1.36 2.73 9.25
CA LYS A 167 -1.89 1.44 8.81
C LYS A 167 -0.78 0.41 8.65
N ALA A 168 -1.14 -0.86 8.65
CA ALA A 168 -0.31 -1.96 8.18
C ALA A 168 -1.15 -2.88 7.29
N ASP A 169 -0.52 -3.40 6.24
CA ASP A 169 -1.10 -4.44 5.40
C ASP A 169 -0.40 -5.76 5.70
N LEU A 170 -1.18 -6.81 5.93
CA LEU A 170 -0.64 -8.15 6.13
C LEU A 170 -0.25 -8.72 4.78
N LYS A 171 1.03 -9.03 4.61
CA LYS A 171 1.58 -9.68 3.41
C LYS A 171 1.49 -11.21 3.52
N SER A 172 1.76 -11.88 2.40
CA SER A 172 1.91 -13.35 2.35
C SER A 172 0.65 -14.15 2.65
N LEU A 173 -0.52 -13.59 2.36
CA LEU A 173 -1.79 -14.30 2.42
C LEU A 173 -2.01 -15.12 1.15
N VAL A 174 -2.54 -16.32 1.31
CA VAL A 174 -3.07 -17.13 0.21
C VAL A 174 -4.58 -16.95 0.17
N TRP A 175 -5.06 -16.39 -0.92
CA TRP A 175 -6.46 -16.13 -1.21
C TRP A 175 -7.04 -17.24 -2.08
N TYR A 176 -8.29 -17.61 -1.81
CA TYR A 176 -9.03 -18.61 -2.57
C TYR A 176 -10.53 -18.30 -2.52
N SER A 177 -11.29 -18.88 -3.45
CA SER A 177 -12.76 -18.87 -3.41
C SER A 177 -13.26 -20.11 -2.65
N PRO A 178 -13.99 -19.96 -1.53
CA PRO A 178 -14.56 -21.08 -0.79
C PRO A 178 -15.44 -21.97 -1.66
N ASP A 179 -16.31 -21.37 -2.48
CA ASP A 179 -17.23 -22.10 -3.36
C ASP A 179 -16.45 -22.96 -4.38
N ASN A 180 -15.40 -22.41 -4.99
CA ASN A 180 -14.57 -23.18 -5.94
C ASN A 180 -13.83 -24.33 -5.25
N PHE A 181 -13.38 -24.13 -4.00
CA PHE A 181 -12.72 -25.18 -3.23
C PHE A 181 -13.70 -26.29 -2.84
N GLU A 182 -14.92 -25.93 -2.43
CA GLU A 182 -15.99 -26.88 -2.11
C GLU A 182 -16.37 -27.71 -3.33
N ASP A 183 -16.62 -27.05 -4.48
CA ASP A 183 -17.01 -27.71 -5.74
C ASP A 183 -15.92 -28.68 -6.25
N ALA A 184 -14.65 -28.34 -6.05
CA ALA A 184 -13.52 -29.17 -6.47
C ALA A 184 -13.05 -30.19 -5.40
N GLY A 185 -13.60 -30.14 -4.18
CA GLY A 185 -13.22 -31.01 -3.08
C GLY A 185 -11.80 -30.76 -2.55
N TYR A 186 -11.37 -29.50 -2.52
CA TYR A 186 -10.07 -29.08 -1.97
C TYR A 186 -10.21 -28.59 -0.52
N GLU A 187 -9.24 -28.96 0.33
CA GLU A 187 -9.16 -28.50 1.72
C GLU A 187 -8.09 -27.42 1.87
N VAL A 188 -8.28 -26.53 2.85
CA VAL A 188 -7.32 -25.47 3.16
C VAL A 188 -6.05 -26.07 3.79
N PRO A 189 -4.87 -25.89 3.19
CA PRO A 189 -3.63 -26.41 3.74
C PRO A 189 -3.20 -25.63 4.99
N LYS A 190 -2.61 -26.32 5.96
CA LYS A 190 -2.15 -25.76 7.25
C LYS A 190 -0.64 -25.65 7.32
N THR A 191 0.09 -26.31 6.42
CA THR A 191 1.55 -26.23 6.32
C THR A 191 2.00 -25.90 4.91
N MET A 192 3.28 -25.54 4.75
CA MET A 192 3.85 -25.29 3.42
C MET A 192 3.90 -26.57 2.59
N GLU A 193 4.20 -27.72 3.23
CA GLU A 193 4.20 -29.02 2.58
C GLU A 193 2.81 -29.39 2.06
N GLU A 194 1.76 -29.15 2.85
CA GLU A 194 0.37 -29.35 2.42
C GLU A 194 -0.02 -28.39 1.29
N LEU A 195 0.46 -27.13 1.31
CA LEU A 195 0.21 -26.17 0.24
C LEU A 195 0.89 -26.59 -1.08
N LYS A 196 2.12 -27.11 -1.02
CA LYS A 196 2.82 -27.63 -2.20
C LYS A 196 2.14 -28.90 -2.72
N ALA A 197 1.72 -29.81 -1.84
CA ALA A 197 0.95 -31.00 -2.22
C ALA A 197 -0.40 -30.65 -2.87
N LEU A 198 -1.11 -29.66 -2.33
CA LEU A 198 -2.35 -29.15 -2.93
C LEU A 198 -2.08 -28.51 -4.31
N THR A 199 -0.99 -27.76 -4.45
CA THR A 199 -0.57 -27.19 -5.74
C THR A 199 -0.35 -28.29 -6.78
N GLU A 200 0.34 -29.36 -6.43
CA GLU A 200 0.56 -30.49 -7.34
C GLU A 200 -0.74 -31.23 -7.68
N LYS A 201 -1.62 -31.43 -6.69
CA LYS A 201 -2.93 -32.05 -6.87
C LYS A 201 -3.79 -31.28 -7.88
N ILE A 202 -3.95 -29.97 -7.69
CA ILE A 202 -4.77 -29.12 -8.59
C ILE A 202 -4.22 -29.19 -10.03
N ALA A 203 -2.90 -29.18 -10.19
CA ALA A 203 -2.28 -29.32 -11.50
C ALA A 203 -2.49 -30.71 -12.13
N ALA A 204 -2.48 -31.78 -11.32
CA ALA A 204 -2.75 -33.15 -11.76
C ALA A 204 -4.22 -33.35 -12.16
N ASP A 205 -5.14 -32.64 -11.51
CA ASP A 205 -6.57 -32.60 -11.84
C ASP A 205 -6.84 -31.81 -13.15
N GLY A 206 -5.82 -31.20 -13.76
CA GLY A 206 -5.89 -30.50 -15.04
C GLY A 206 -6.24 -29.01 -14.93
N ALA A 207 -6.30 -28.47 -13.72
CA ALA A 207 -6.55 -27.07 -13.44
C ALA A 207 -5.25 -26.28 -13.18
N LYS A 208 -5.36 -24.96 -13.00
CA LYS A 208 -4.24 -24.12 -12.56
C LYS A 208 -4.34 -23.86 -11.06
N PRO A 209 -3.33 -24.23 -10.28
CA PRO A 209 -3.24 -23.88 -8.88
C PRO A 209 -3.24 -22.38 -8.62
N TRP A 210 -2.43 -21.61 -9.36
CA TRP A 210 -2.09 -20.23 -9.00
C TRP A 210 -2.47 -19.20 -10.07
N CYS A 211 -3.01 -18.07 -9.64
CA CYS A 211 -2.93 -16.81 -10.37
C CYS A 211 -1.76 -16.01 -9.82
N ILE A 212 -0.80 -15.66 -10.68
CA ILE A 212 0.36 -14.85 -10.30
C ILE A 212 0.51 -13.73 -11.31
N GLY A 213 0.51 -12.48 -10.84
CA GLY A 213 0.80 -11.31 -11.64
C GLY A 213 1.85 -10.44 -10.94
N LEU A 214 2.97 -10.22 -11.60
CA LEU A 214 4.06 -9.38 -11.10
C LEU A 214 4.14 -8.02 -11.82
N GLY A 215 3.35 -7.83 -12.87
CA GLY A 215 3.28 -6.60 -13.64
C GLY A 215 2.78 -5.45 -12.76
N SER A 216 3.49 -4.32 -12.77
CA SER A 216 3.13 -3.14 -11.96
C SER A 216 3.72 -1.84 -12.55
N GLY A 217 3.71 -1.72 -13.88
CA GLY A 217 4.32 -0.57 -14.56
C GLY A 217 5.81 -0.44 -14.21
N GLY A 218 6.23 0.76 -13.79
CA GLY A 218 7.62 1.03 -13.37
C GLY A 218 8.07 0.27 -12.12
N ALA A 219 7.14 -0.29 -11.34
CA ALA A 219 7.41 -1.11 -10.16
C ALA A 219 7.28 -2.63 -10.44
N THR A 220 7.18 -3.05 -11.71
CA THR A 220 7.06 -4.47 -12.09
C THR A 220 8.13 -5.31 -11.38
N GLY A 221 7.68 -6.36 -10.69
CA GLY A 221 8.53 -7.22 -9.87
C GLY A 221 8.37 -7.04 -8.36
N TRP A 222 7.81 -5.93 -7.85
CA TRP A 222 7.59 -5.78 -6.41
C TRP A 222 6.72 -6.92 -5.81
N PRO A 223 5.68 -7.48 -6.47
CA PRO A 223 4.92 -8.57 -5.85
C PRO A 223 5.76 -9.83 -5.64
N ALA A 224 6.87 -9.99 -6.36
CA ALA A 224 7.79 -11.11 -6.16
C ALA A 224 8.59 -10.96 -4.85
N THR A 225 8.81 -9.74 -4.36
CA THR A 225 9.51 -9.55 -3.09
C THR A 225 8.67 -10.12 -1.95
N ASP A 226 7.34 -9.93 -1.96
CA ASP A 226 6.42 -10.55 -0.98
C ASP A 226 6.55 -12.10 -0.95
N TRP A 227 6.85 -12.74 -2.08
CA TRP A 227 7.11 -14.19 -2.13
C TRP A 227 8.47 -14.54 -1.54
N VAL A 228 9.54 -13.88 -2.02
CA VAL A 228 10.92 -14.17 -1.64
C VAL A 228 11.16 -13.89 -0.16
N GLU A 229 10.65 -12.78 0.37
CA GLU A 229 10.80 -12.37 1.77
C GLU A 229 10.17 -13.38 2.74
N ASP A 230 9.01 -13.92 2.40
CA ASP A 230 8.39 -14.98 3.21
C ASP A 230 9.07 -16.33 3.02
N MET A 231 9.58 -16.66 1.82
CA MET A 231 10.42 -17.86 1.65
C MET A 231 11.68 -17.77 2.50
N MET A 232 12.30 -16.59 2.61
CA MET A 232 13.40 -16.34 3.53
C MET A 232 12.97 -16.61 4.98
N LEU A 233 11.83 -16.05 5.44
CA LEU A 233 11.36 -16.26 6.82
C LEU A 233 10.87 -17.68 7.11
N ARG A 234 10.46 -18.45 6.09
CA ARG A 234 10.06 -19.86 6.25
C ARG A 234 11.22 -20.83 6.27
N THR A 235 12.30 -20.51 5.55
CA THR A 235 13.43 -21.43 5.36
C THR A 235 14.66 -21.03 6.16
N GLN A 236 14.75 -19.77 6.61
CA GLN A 236 15.86 -19.21 7.37
C GLN A 236 15.38 -18.65 8.71
N SER A 237 16.33 -18.39 9.62
CA SER A 237 16.02 -17.69 10.86
C SER A 237 15.81 -16.19 10.62
N PRO A 238 15.07 -15.49 11.50
CA PRO A 238 14.95 -14.02 11.45
C PRO A 238 16.30 -13.29 11.40
N ASP A 239 17.33 -13.78 12.10
CA ASP A 239 18.68 -13.20 12.06
C ASP A 239 19.32 -13.19 10.66
N VAL A 240 19.01 -14.18 9.82
CA VAL A 240 19.49 -14.21 8.42
C VAL A 240 18.75 -13.16 7.60
N TYR A 241 17.44 -13.03 7.81
CA TYR A 241 16.63 -11.98 7.18
C TYR A 241 17.14 -10.58 7.55
N ASP A 242 17.42 -10.33 8.83
CA ASP A 242 17.95 -9.04 9.30
C ASP A 242 19.33 -8.72 8.71
N LYS A 243 20.20 -9.74 8.57
CA LYS A 243 21.49 -9.58 7.88
C LYS A 243 21.31 -9.28 6.39
N TRP A 244 20.29 -9.84 5.76
CA TRP A 244 19.97 -9.54 4.36
C TRP A 244 19.50 -8.09 4.19
N VAL A 245 18.55 -7.64 5.02
CA VAL A 245 18.02 -6.26 5.01
C VAL A 245 19.12 -5.22 5.24
N THR A 246 20.07 -5.52 6.13
CA THR A 246 21.22 -4.63 6.42
C THR A 246 22.37 -4.78 5.43
N ASN A 247 22.24 -5.65 4.42
CA ASN A 247 23.29 -6.00 3.46
C ASN A 247 24.59 -6.53 4.11
N ALA A 248 24.47 -7.17 5.27
CA ALA A 248 25.56 -7.90 5.93
C ALA A 248 25.82 -9.27 5.29
N ILE A 249 24.85 -9.80 4.54
CA ILE A 249 25.04 -10.88 3.56
C ILE A 249 24.67 -10.34 2.16
N PRO A 250 25.35 -10.80 1.09
CA PRO A 250 25.07 -10.34 -0.25
C PRO A 250 23.78 -10.98 -0.81
N PHE A 251 23.21 -10.38 -1.86
CA PHE A 251 22.00 -10.90 -2.52
C PHE A 251 22.22 -12.22 -3.28
N ASP A 252 23.46 -12.61 -3.54
CA ASP A 252 23.83 -13.91 -4.11
C ASP A 252 24.20 -14.95 -3.05
N ASP A 253 23.97 -14.65 -1.76
CA ASP A 253 24.12 -15.62 -0.68
C ASP A 253 23.24 -16.85 -0.95
N PRO A 254 23.73 -18.08 -0.70
CA PRO A 254 22.97 -19.31 -0.93
C PRO A 254 21.59 -19.34 -0.30
N ALA A 255 21.39 -18.69 0.86
CA ALA A 255 20.08 -18.60 1.51
C ALA A 255 19.09 -17.77 0.70
N VAL A 256 19.54 -16.64 0.13
CA VAL A 256 18.72 -15.76 -0.71
C VAL A 256 18.40 -16.43 -2.04
N VAL A 257 19.40 -17.06 -2.67
CA VAL A 257 19.20 -17.83 -3.91
C VAL A 257 18.20 -18.97 -3.69
N ALA A 258 18.30 -19.70 -2.58
CA ALA A 258 17.35 -20.76 -2.25
C ALA A 258 15.91 -20.24 -2.11
N ALA A 259 15.70 -19.09 -1.48
CA ALA A 259 14.36 -18.48 -1.39
C ALA A 259 13.80 -18.05 -2.76
N ILE A 260 14.66 -17.55 -3.66
CA ILE A 260 14.28 -17.22 -5.04
C ILE A 260 13.91 -18.48 -5.83
N GLU A 261 14.67 -19.58 -5.68
CA GLU A 261 14.35 -20.85 -6.33
C GLU A 261 13.06 -21.48 -5.78
N GLU A 262 12.80 -21.34 -4.47
CA GLU A 262 11.52 -21.77 -3.86
C GLU A 262 10.33 -20.98 -4.42
N PHE A 263 10.46 -19.66 -4.60
CA PHE A 263 9.45 -18.90 -5.33
C PHE A 263 9.34 -19.37 -6.80
N GLY A 264 10.47 -19.63 -7.44
CA GLY A 264 10.56 -20.17 -8.79
C GLY A 264 9.79 -21.47 -8.99
N TRP A 265 9.73 -22.35 -7.97
CA TRP A 265 8.95 -23.58 -8.01
C TRP A 265 7.45 -23.33 -8.27
N PHE A 266 6.89 -22.26 -7.68
CA PHE A 266 5.50 -21.85 -7.91
C PHE A 266 5.33 -21.17 -9.27
N ALA A 267 6.19 -20.20 -9.59
CA ALA A 267 5.99 -19.28 -10.71
C ALA A 267 6.50 -19.79 -12.06
N ARG A 268 7.50 -20.68 -12.10
CA ARG A 268 8.17 -21.09 -13.34
C ARG A 268 7.63 -22.37 -13.95
N ASN A 269 6.61 -22.99 -13.35
CA ASN A 269 5.97 -24.19 -13.88
C ASN A 269 4.72 -23.83 -14.68
N ASP A 270 4.73 -24.10 -15.99
CA ASP A 270 3.61 -23.80 -16.88
C ASP A 270 2.29 -24.48 -16.49
N LYS A 271 2.35 -25.58 -15.73
CA LYS A 271 1.15 -26.24 -15.20
C LYS A 271 0.58 -25.53 -13.98
N PHE A 272 1.39 -24.77 -13.25
CA PHE A 272 1.00 -24.20 -11.97
C PHE A 272 0.29 -22.85 -12.09
N VAL A 273 0.56 -22.09 -13.14
CA VAL A 273 0.07 -20.71 -13.26
C VAL A 273 -0.91 -20.54 -14.42
N ASP A 274 -1.96 -19.74 -14.21
CA ASP A 274 -2.80 -19.24 -15.29
C ASP A 274 -1.98 -18.48 -16.35
N GLY A 275 -2.20 -18.81 -17.63
CA GLY A 275 -1.37 -18.29 -18.73
C GLY A 275 0.06 -18.86 -18.81
N GLY A 276 0.46 -19.74 -17.90
CA GLY A 276 1.80 -20.34 -17.85
C GLY A 276 2.88 -19.40 -17.27
N ALA A 277 4.11 -19.91 -17.16
CA ALA A 277 5.20 -19.19 -16.49
C ALA A 277 5.56 -17.87 -17.17
N GLN A 278 5.39 -17.78 -18.50
CA GLN A 278 5.68 -16.57 -19.26
C GLN A 278 4.70 -15.43 -18.95
N ALA A 279 3.47 -15.74 -18.54
CA ALA A 279 2.46 -14.73 -18.23
C ALA A 279 2.72 -14.03 -16.88
N VAL A 280 3.44 -14.67 -15.96
CA VAL A 280 3.68 -14.20 -14.59
C VAL A 280 4.20 -12.76 -14.55
N ALA A 281 5.20 -12.45 -15.36
CA ALA A 281 5.84 -11.12 -15.36
C ALA A 281 4.98 -10.03 -16.02
N SER A 282 4.12 -10.41 -16.97
CA SER A 282 3.32 -9.47 -17.76
C SER A 282 1.92 -9.22 -17.23
N THR A 283 1.35 -10.17 -16.49
CA THR A 283 0.03 -10.02 -15.88
C THR A 283 0.09 -8.98 -14.78
N ASP A 284 -0.76 -7.94 -14.87
CA ASP A 284 -0.83 -6.89 -13.86
C ASP A 284 -1.30 -7.49 -12.52
N PHE A 285 -0.62 -7.11 -11.44
CA PHE A 285 -0.93 -7.64 -10.10
C PHE A 285 -2.36 -7.32 -9.65
N ARG A 286 -2.97 -6.25 -10.19
CA ARG A 286 -4.36 -5.85 -9.94
C ARG A 286 -5.36 -6.69 -10.74
N ASP A 287 -4.95 -7.22 -11.89
CA ASP A 287 -5.82 -8.06 -12.71
C ASP A 287 -5.73 -9.54 -12.34
N SER A 288 -4.57 -9.99 -11.85
CA SER A 288 -4.35 -11.41 -11.50
C SER A 288 -5.36 -12.03 -10.51
N PRO A 289 -5.95 -11.32 -9.52
CA PRO A 289 -6.96 -11.90 -8.63
C PRO A 289 -8.25 -12.31 -9.35
N LYS A 290 -8.60 -11.66 -10.46
CA LYS A 290 -9.87 -11.88 -11.19
C LYS A 290 -10.02 -13.31 -11.70
N GLY A 291 -8.90 -14.02 -11.91
CA GLY A 291 -8.91 -15.43 -12.33
C GLY A 291 -9.53 -16.38 -11.30
N LEU A 292 -9.59 -15.99 -10.02
CA LEU A 292 -10.29 -16.76 -8.98
C LEU A 292 -11.81 -16.77 -9.16
N PHE A 293 -12.38 -15.79 -9.86
CA PHE A 293 -13.82 -15.53 -9.88
C PHE A 293 -14.48 -15.76 -11.25
N THR A 294 -13.75 -16.31 -12.22
CA THR A 294 -14.34 -16.72 -13.50
C THR A 294 -15.09 -18.04 -13.37
N SER A 295 -15.96 -18.37 -14.34
CA SER A 295 -16.62 -19.68 -14.42
C SER A 295 -16.32 -20.34 -15.78
N PRO A 296 -15.55 -21.45 -15.83
CA PRO A 296 -14.80 -22.04 -14.71
C PRO A 296 -13.68 -21.10 -14.20
N PRO A 297 -13.19 -21.28 -12.96
CA PRO A 297 -12.07 -20.48 -12.44
C PRO A 297 -10.82 -20.71 -13.29
N LYS A 298 -10.08 -19.64 -13.58
CA LYS A 298 -8.80 -19.74 -14.28
C LYS A 298 -7.70 -20.30 -13.39
N CYS A 299 -7.80 -20.08 -12.09
CA CYS A 299 -6.92 -20.61 -11.06
C CYS A 299 -7.67 -20.80 -9.74
N TYR A 300 -7.09 -21.55 -8.80
CA TYR A 300 -7.72 -21.84 -7.50
C TYR A 300 -7.21 -20.98 -6.35
N MET A 301 -5.95 -20.55 -6.40
CA MET A 301 -5.29 -19.78 -5.35
C MET A 301 -4.58 -18.55 -5.92
N HIS A 302 -4.46 -17.52 -5.10
CA HIS A 302 -3.68 -16.32 -5.38
C HIS A 302 -2.87 -15.96 -4.14
N ARG A 303 -1.74 -15.28 -4.29
CA ARG A 303 -1.00 -14.73 -3.16
C ARG A 303 -0.85 -13.22 -3.30
N GLN A 304 -1.35 -12.48 -2.31
CA GLN A 304 -1.30 -11.02 -2.26
C GLN A 304 -1.44 -10.54 -0.80
N ALA A 305 -1.17 -9.27 -0.58
CA ALA A 305 -1.46 -8.56 0.66
C ALA A 305 -2.97 -8.48 0.99
N SER A 306 -3.28 -8.06 2.22
CA SER A 306 -4.63 -7.74 2.70
C SER A 306 -5.39 -6.68 1.91
N PHE A 307 -4.71 -5.90 1.06
CA PHE A 307 -5.35 -4.92 0.19
C PHE A 307 -5.95 -5.52 -1.09
N ILE A 308 -5.84 -6.83 -1.33
CA ILE A 308 -6.41 -7.48 -2.52
C ILE A 308 -7.89 -7.11 -2.79
N PRO A 309 -8.77 -6.82 -1.81
CA PRO A 309 -10.17 -6.51 -2.09
C PRO A 309 -10.38 -5.22 -2.90
N SER A 310 -9.36 -4.38 -3.07
CA SER A 310 -9.41 -3.19 -3.92
C SER A 310 -9.29 -3.50 -5.43
N PHE A 311 -9.19 -4.78 -5.84
CA PHE A 311 -8.90 -5.20 -7.23
C PHE A 311 -9.83 -6.28 -7.80
#